data_AF-I0KGN3-F1
#
_entry.id   AF-I0KGN3-F1
#
_cell.length_a   1.000
_cell.length_b   1.000
_cell.length_c   1.000
_cell.angle_alpha   90.00
_cell.angle_beta   90.00
_cell.angle_gamma   90.00
#
_symmetry.space_group_name_H-M   'P 1'
#
loop_
_entity.id
_entity.type
_entity.pdbx_description
1 polymer ?
#
loop_
_entity_poly.entity_id
_entity_poly.type
_entity_poly.pdbx_seq_one_letter_code
_entity_poly.pdbx_strand_id
1 'polypeptide(L)'
;MLHTAFRGLLPALATLLGSTLALAQLPAGLPKAPTTMASPTPMTADTAAMAQSPADTAAAKLDAALAARNKGDKAATVSALNAGVAAAEAQAATSKGDFKDKLMSQAGNLKKLIPGVSSGLVGGNVLSKAVSLVKMALGANQISSLLGGGGGLLGSVGALTGGLNLMKGALPAIGGGSAATTGNSLISNALAGVGKLSGVGGAAAEPAVKQQLGGVLNFAKGLL
;
A
#
# COMPACT_ATOMS: atom_id res chain seq x y z
N MET A 1 -47.17 -9.53 -33.69
CA MET A 1 -48.26 -9.54 -32.70
C MET A 1 -47.65 -9.37 -31.32
N LEU A 2 -48.13 -8.35 -30.59
CA LEU A 2 -48.18 -8.16 -29.13
C LEU A 2 -46.86 -8.36 -28.33
N HIS A 3 -46.23 -7.31 -27.77
CA HIS A 3 -46.63 -6.40 -26.67
C HIS A 3 -45.86 -6.76 -25.38
N THR A 4 -45.59 -5.72 -24.57
CA THR A 4 -45.31 -5.75 -23.11
C THR A 4 -43.82 -5.79 -22.73
N ALA A 5 -43.25 -4.88 -21.94
CA ALA A 5 -43.68 -3.58 -21.43
C ALA A 5 -42.43 -2.76 -21.03
N PHE A 6 -42.46 -1.49 -21.40
CA PHE A 6 -41.51 -0.45 -21.06
C PHE A 6 -42.22 0.44 -20.04
N ARG A 7 -41.79 0.50 -18.77
CA ARG A 7 -42.20 1.53 -17.79
C ARG A 7 -41.49 1.38 -16.44
N GLY A 8 -40.95 2.49 -15.95
CA GLY A 8 -40.30 2.64 -14.64
C GLY A 8 -39.30 3.81 -14.70
N LEU A 9 -39.75 5.02 -14.98
CA LEU A 9 -40.14 6.02 -13.98
C LEU A 9 -38.94 6.55 -13.17
N LEU A 10 -38.23 7.53 -13.75
CA LEU A 10 -37.43 8.50 -13.00
C LEU A 10 -38.37 9.61 -12.48
N PRO A 11 -38.22 10.00 -11.21
CA PRO A 11 -38.35 11.40 -10.86
C PRO A 11 -37.08 11.93 -10.18
N ALA A 12 -36.77 13.16 -10.55
CA ALA A 12 -35.69 13.99 -10.05
C ALA A 12 -35.71 14.18 -8.53
N LEU A 13 -34.54 14.34 -7.91
CA LEU A 13 -34.41 15.17 -6.73
C LEU A 13 -33.09 15.94 -6.77
N ALA A 14 -33.22 17.22 -7.08
CA ALA A 14 -32.20 18.23 -6.86
C ALA A 14 -32.07 18.46 -5.35
N THR A 15 -30.83 18.52 -4.84
CA THR A 15 -30.53 19.23 -3.60
C THR A 15 -29.18 19.93 -3.75
N LEU A 16 -29.30 21.24 -3.96
CA LEU A 16 -28.28 22.24 -3.95
C LEU A 16 -28.13 22.73 -2.50
N LEU A 17 -27.04 22.39 -1.82
CA LEU A 17 -26.50 23.12 -0.66
C LEU A 17 -24.97 22.99 -0.78
N GLY A 18 -24.18 24.05 -0.96
CA GLY A 18 -24.22 25.27 -0.16
C GLY A 18 -23.36 25.03 1.07
N SER A 19 -22.04 25.15 0.96
CA SER A 19 -21.14 25.15 2.10
C SER A 19 -20.09 26.23 1.92
N THR A 20 -20.21 27.20 2.81
CA THR A 20 -19.55 28.50 2.94
C THR A 20 -18.05 28.40 3.16
N LEU A 21 -17.31 29.26 2.45
CA LEU A 21 -15.94 29.66 2.76
C LEU A 21 -15.92 30.43 4.08
N ALA A 22 -15.23 29.90 5.09
CA ALA A 22 -14.86 30.64 6.29
C ALA A 22 -13.48 31.30 6.08
N LEU A 23 -13.48 32.62 5.94
CA LEU A 23 -12.29 33.47 5.89
C LEU A 23 -11.97 33.88 7.35
N ALA A 24 -11.00 33.23 7.98
CA ALA A 24 -10.56 33.60 9.32
C ALA A 24 -9.60 34.81 9.26
N GLN A 25 -9.98 35.84 10.01
CA GLN A 25 -9.31 37.12 10.17
C GLN A 25 -7.90 37.00 10.78
N LEU A 26 -6.95 37.77 10.23
CA LEU A 26 -5.68 38.10 10.89
C LEU A 26 -5.92 39.19 11.95
N PRO A 27 -5.46 39.02 13.20
CA PRO A 27 -5.26 40.15 14.10
C PRO A 27 -3.88 40.79 13.89
N ALA A 28 -3.91 42.08 13.57
CA ALA A 28 -2.76 42.99 13.67
C ALA A 28 -2.45 43.26 15.15
N GLY A 29 -1.20 43.01 15.56
CA GLY A 29 -0.73 43.32 16.90
C GLY A 29 0.78 43.15 17.01
N LEU A 30 1.51 44.27 16.87
CA LEU A 30 2.93 44.39 17.19
C LEU A 30 3.10 44.73 18.68
N PRO A 31 3.88 43.92 19.43
CA PRO A 31 4.59 44.43 20.60
C PRO A 31 6.11 44.39 20.41
N LYS A 32 6.74 45.47 20.89
CA LYS A 32 8.19 45.75 20.93
C LYS A 32 8.99 44.68 21.68
N ALA A 33 10.24 44.52 21.24
CA ALA A 33 11.28 43.69 21.83
C ALA A 33 11.60 44.04 23.29
N PRO A 34 12.02 43.04 24.07
CA PRO A 34 13.23 43.18 24.88
C PRO A 34 14.27 42.10 24.56
N THR A 35 15.51 42.55 24.41
CA THR A 35 16.77 41.80 24.43
C THR A 35 16.89 40.94 25.67
N THR A 36 17.06 39.62 25.51
CA THR A 36 17.80 38.77 26.45
C THR A 36 18.34 37.57 25.68
N MET A 37 19.67 37.41 25.67
CA MET A 37 20.36 36.27 25.10
C MET A 37 20.16 35.04 26.01
N ALA A 38 19.44 34.05 25.51
CA ALA A 38 19.51 32.67 25.99
C ALA A 38 19.24 31.78 24.78
N SER A 39 20.27 31.09 24.28
CA SER A 39 20.15 30.15 23.18
C SER A 39 19.11 29.07 23.50
N PRO A 40 17.98 29.01 22.76
CA PRO A 40 17.14 27.84 22.81
C PRO A 40 17.79 26.77 21.93
N THR A 41 18.30 25.72 22.56
CA THR A 41 18.58 24.46 21.89
C THR A 41 17.30 24.06 21.15
N PRO A 42 17.31 23.92 19.80
CA PRO A 42 16.12 23.46 19.12
C PRO A 42 15.81 22.06 19.64
N MET A 43 14.72 21.93 20.40
CA MET A 43 14.04 20.67 20.57
C MET A 43 13.57 20.26 19.17
N THR A 44 14.42 19.52 18.47
CA THR A 44 14.02 18.73 17.31
C THR A 44 12.89 17.84 17.79
N ALA A 45 11.67 18.22 17.43
CA ALA A 45 10.55 17.30 17.39
C ALA A 45 11.00 16.16 16.47
N ASP A 46 11.44 15.09 17.09
CA ASP A 46 11.75 13.80 16.47
C ASP A 46 10.41 13.22 16.00
N THR A 47 9.82 13.88 15.00
CA THR A 47 8.88 13.22 14.11
C THR A 47 9.76 12.29 13.31
N ALA A 48 10.04 11.12 13.88
CA ALA A 48 10.70 10.04 13.21
C ALA A 48 9.90 9.79 11.93
N ALA A 49 10.35 10.40 10.84
CA ALA A 49 9.90 10.10 9.51
C ALA A 49 10.22 8.62 9.34
N MET A 50 9.21 7.77 9.54
CA MET A 50 9.34 6.34 9.33
C MET A 50 9.90 6.20 7.92
N ALA A 51 11.17 5.80 7.83
CA ALA A 51 11.87 5.74 6.55
C ALA A 51 11.02 4.89 5.60
N GLN A 52 10.43 5.54 4.59
CA GLN A 52 9.57 4.85 3.65
C GLN A 52 10.42 3.80 2.95
N SER A 53 10.01 2.54 3.07
CA SER A 53 10.74 1.49 2.39
C SER A 53 10.56 1.66 0.87
N PRO A 54 11.50 1.15 0.05
CA PRO A 54 11.34 1.12 -1.40
C PRO A 54 10.01 0.46 -1.84
N ALA A 55 9.52 -0.51 -1.06
CA ALA A 55 8.24 -1.17 -1.28
C ALA A 55 7.05 -0.25 -1.08
N ASP A 56 7.07 0.59 -0.06
CA ASP A 56 6.02 1.58 0.20
C ASP A 56 5.96 2.59 -0.93
N THR A 57 7.13 2.98 -1.48
CA THR A 57 7.22 3.89 -2.61
C THR A 57 6.64 3.27 -3.88
N ALA A 58 7.01 2.02 -4.20
CA ALA A 58 6.47 1.30 -5.35
C ALA A 58 4.94 1.12 -5.23
N ALA A 59 4.47 0.70 -4.05
CA ALA A 59 3.05 0.55 -3.76
C ALA A 59 2.28 1.87 -3.88
N ALA A 60 2.83 2.99 -3.40
CA ALA A 60 2.19 4.30 -3.53
C ALA A 60 2.01 4.73 -4.99
N LYS A 61 2.98 4.43 -5.88
CA LYS A 61 2.84 4.69 -7.31
C LYS A 61 1.75 3.82 -7.94
N LEU A 62 1.67 2.55 -7.54
CA LEU A 62 0.62 1.64 -7.99
C LEU A 62 -0.78 2.07 -7.51
N ASP A 63 -0.88 2.57 -6.28
CA ASP A 63 -2.13 3.14 -5.74
C ASP A 63 -2.53 4.43 -6.47
N ALA A 64 -1.55 5.28 -6.79
CA ALA A 64 -1.78 6.46 -7.63
C ALA A 64 -2.32 6.09 -9.03
N ALA A 65 -1.87 4.97 -9.60
CA ALA A 65 -2.41 4.48 -10.87
C ALA A 65 -3.89 4.09 -10.76
N LEU A 66 -4.28 3.38 -9.69
CA LEU A 66 -5.69 3.03 -9.46
C LEU A 66 -6.54 4.29 -9.20
N ALA A 67 -6.02 5.24 -8.44
CA ALA A 67 -6.71 6.51 -8.17
C ALA A 67 -6.91 7.34 -9.45
N ALA A 68 -5.86 7.49 -10.28
CA ALA A 68 -5.95 8.17 -11.57
C ALA A 68 -6.97 7.52 -12.49
N ARG A 69 -7.01 6.19 -12.50
CA ARG A 69 -7.94 5.44 -13.32
C ARG A 69 -9.38 5.59 -12.88
N ASN A 70 -9.64 5.59 -11.57
CA ASN A 70 -10.98 5.83 -11.03
C ASN A 70 -11.50 7.23 -11.40
N LYS A 71 -10.61 8.18 -11.71
CA LYS A 71 -10.93 9.50 -12.25
C LYS A 71 -11.06 9.53 -13.79
N GLY A 72 -10.83 8.41 -14.48
CA GLY A 72 -10.81 8.34 -15.94
C GLY A 72 -9.53 8.88 -16.61
N ASP A 73 -8.52 9.26 -15.83
CA ASP A 73 -7.27 9.83 -16.35
C ASP A 73 -6.31 8.72 -16.81
N LYS A 74 -6.41 8.37 -18.10
CA LYS A 74 -5.60 7.31 -18.71
C LYS A 74 -4.11 7.67 -18.72
N ALA A 75 -3.76 8.94 -18.95
CA ALA A 75 -2.36 9.36 -19.06
C ALA A 75 -1.67 9.28 -17.70
N ALA A 76 -2.30 9.79 -16.64
CA ALA A 76 -1.79 9.67 -15.28
C ALA A 76 -1.77 8.20 -14.82
N THR A 77 -2.76 7.39 -15.22
CA THR A 77 -2.76 5.95 -14.93
C THR A 77 -1.53 5.27 -15.54
N VAL A 78 -1.26 5.47 -16.82
CA VAL A 78 -0.13 4.86 -17.54
C VAL A 78 1.20 5.32 -16.98
N SER A 79 1.34 6.62 -16.70
CA SER A 79 2.54 7.18 -16.08
C SER A 79 2.82 6.55 -14.70
N ALA A 80 1.79 6.49 -13.85
CA ALA A 80 1.90 5.88 -12.53
C ALA A 80 2.17 4.37 -12.58
N LEU A 81 1.59 3.64 -13.54
CA LEU A 81 1.89 2.21 -13.75
C LEU A 81 3.34 1.99 -14.17
N ASN A 82 3.85 2.77 -15.12
CA ASN A 82 5.26 2.67 -15.54
C ASN A 82 6.20 2.95 -14.36
N ALA A 83 5.92 3.99 -13.57
CA ALA A 83 6.70 4.31 -12.38
C ALA A 83 6.63 3.20 -11.32
N GLY A 84 5.43 2.65 -11.08
CA GLY A 84 5.23 1.56 -10.13
C GLY A 84 5.91 0.26 -10.54
N VAL A 85 5.82 -0.11 -11.83
CA VAL A 85 6.52 -1.28 -12.40
C VAL A 85 8.03 -1.11 -12.30
N ALA A 86 8.57 0.05 -12.70
CA ALA A 86 10.00 0.30 -12.60
C ALA A 86 10.51 0.25 -11.16
N ALA A 87 9.77 0.82 -10.21
CA ALA A 87 10.11 0.75 -8.80
C ALA A 87 10.06 -0.69 -8.25
N ALA A 88 9.07 -1.49 -8.68
CA ALA A 88 8.97 -2.90 -8.31
C ALA A 88 10.11 -3.74 -8.91
N GLU A 89 10.44 -3.53 -10.18
CA GLU A 89 11.59 -4.16 -10.85
C GLU A 89 12.90 -3.82 -10.14
N ALA A 90 13.10 -2.54 -9.77
CA ALA A 90 14.29 -2.08 -9.04
C ALA A 90 14.39 -2.73 -7.65
N GLN A 91 13.30 -2.78 -6.89
CA GLN A 91 13.30 -3.45 -5.59
C GLN A 91 13.59 -4.95 -5.73
N ALA A 92 12.98 -5.62 -6.70
CA ALA A 92 13.24 -7.03 -6.96
C ALA A 92 14.74 -7.26 -7.31
N ALA A 93 15.33 -6.39 -8.12
CA ALA A 93 16.73 -6.49 -8.50
C ALA A 93 17.67 -6.46 -7.29
N THR A 94 17.39 -5.59 -6.31
CA THR A 94 18.17 -5.45 -5.07
C THR A 94 17.81 -6.47 -3.97
N SER A 95 16.73 -7.23 -4.16
CA SER A 95 16.25 -8.18 -3.16
C SER A 95 17.13 -9.43 -3.10
N LYS A 96 17.30 -9.95 -1.88
CA LYS A 96 17.89 -11.27 -1.60
C LYS A 96 16.86 -12.32 -1.19
N GLY A 97 15.57 -11.97 -1.19
CA GLY A 97 14.48 -12.87 -0.78
C GLY A 97 13.99 -13.78 -1.91
N ASP A 98 13.35 -14.89 -1.53
CA ASP A 98 12.78 -15.91 -2.43
C ASP A 98 11.68 -15.39 -3.37
N PHE A 99 11.16 -14.20 -3.08
CA PHE A 99 10.07 -13.59 -3.85
C PHE A 99 10.55 -12.68 -4.98
N LYS A 100 11.86 -12.51 -5.16
CA LYS A 100 12.44 -11.72 -6.24
C LYS A 100 11.85 -12.09 -7.61
N ASP A 101 11.89 -13.36 -7.97
CA ASP A 101 11.44 -13.83 -9.29
C ASP A 101 9.92 -13.68 -9.45
N LYS A 102 9.16 -13.95 -8.38
CA LYS A 102 7.71 -13.72 -8.35
C LYS A 102 7.38 -12.24 -8.54
N LEU A 103 8.09 -11.34 -7.84
CA LEU A 103 7.90 -9.90 -7.98
C LEU A 103 8.25 -9.42 -9.40
N MET A 104 9.38 -9.86 -9.97
CA MET A 104 9.73 -9.56 -11.36
C MET A 104 8.69 -10.07 -12.35
N SER A 105 8.19 -11.29 -12.16
CA SER A 105 7.15 -11.87 -13.00
C SER A 105 5.85 -11.07 -12.95
N GLN A 106 5.37 -10.72 -11.75
CA GLN A 106 4.15 -9.91 -11.61
C GLN A 106 4.32 -8.49 -12.14
N ALA A 107 5.47 -7.85 -11.92
CA ALA A 107 5.78 -6.54 -12.49
C ALA A 107 5.80 -6.60 -14.04
N GLY A 108 6.39 -7.65 -14.61
CA GLY A 108 6.39 -7.89 -16.06
C GLY A 108 5.00 -8.14 -16.62
N ASN A 109 4.15 -8.90 -15.91
CA ASN A 109 2.75 -9.11 -16.28
C ASN A 109 1.97 -7.79 -16.25
N LEU A 110 2.15 -6.98 -15.22
CA LEU A 110 1.53 -5.65 -15.13
C LEU A 110 1.99 -4.74 -16.28
N LYS A 111 3.29 -4.76 -16.62
CA LYS A 111 3.88 -4.03 -17.74
C LYS A 111 3.20 -4.36 -19.08
N LYS A 112 2.92 -5.64 -19.32
CA LYS A 112 2.20 -6.11 -20.52
C LYS A 112 0.76 -5.61 -20.61
N LEU A 113 0.14 -5.24 -19.49
CA LEU A 113 -1.22 -4.67 -19.47
C LEU A 113 -1.24 -3.18 -19.80
N ILE A 114 -0.13 -2.45 -19.66
CA ILE A 114 -0.07 -0.99 -19.82
C ILE A 114 -0.57 -0.51 -21.21
N PRO A 115 -0.20 -1.15 -22.34
CA PRO A 115 -0.75 -0.78 -23.65
C PRO A 115 -2.28 -0.91 -23.70
N GLY A 116 -2.83 -1.97 -23.09
CA GLY A 116 -4.27 -2.19 -22.99
C GLY A 116 -4.99 -1.23 -22.04
N VAL A 117 -4.31 -0.72 -21.01
CA VAL A 117 -4.83 0.36 -20.15
C VAL A 117 -4.91 1.66 -20.94
N SER A 118 -3.90 1.95 -21.75
CA SER A 118 -3.82 3.15 -22.60
C SER A 118 -4.97 3.19 -23.61
N SER A 119 -5.26 2.06 -24.25
CA SER A 119 -6.37 1.92 -25.20
C SER A 119 -7.74 1.80 -24.52
N GLY A 120 -7.79 1.55 -23.21
CA GLY A 120 -9.03 1.33 -22.46
C GLY A 120 -9.61 -0.09 -22.60
N LEU A 121 -8.88 -1.02 -23.20
CA LEU A 121 -9.26 -2.43 -23.34
C LEU A 121 -9.18 -3.20 -22.02
N VAL A 122 -8.33 -2.76 -21.08
CA VAL A 122 -8.20 -3.40 -19.77
C VAL A 122 -9.27 -2.88 -18.83
N GLY A 123 -10.17 -3.77 -18.39
CA GLY A 123 -11.27 -3.48 -17.47
C GLY A 123 -10.83 -3.21 -16.03
N GLY A 124 -11.63 -2.42 -15.30
CA GLY A 124 -11.44 -1.96 -13.92
C GLY A 124 -10.76 -3.00 -13.01
N ASN A 125 -11.45 -4.12 -12.92
CA ASN A 125 -11.13 -5.21 -12.02
C ASN A 125 -9.83 -5.94 -12.41
N VAL A 126 -9.52 -6.04 -13.70
CA VAL A 126 -8.33 -6.75 -14.19
C VAL A 126 -7.05 -6.02 -13.78
N LEU A 127 -7.00 -4.69 -13.98
CA LEU A 127 -5.84 -3.91 -13.54
C LEU A 127 -5.74 -3.85 -12.01
N SER A 128 -6.87 -3.71 -11.29
CA SER A 128 -6.85 -3.73 -9.81
C SER A 128 -6.30 -5.03 -9.26
N LYS A 129 -6.67 -6.16 -9.87
CA LYS A 129 -6.09 -7.49 -9.58
C LYS A 129 -4.60 -7.55 -9.85
N ALA A 130 -4.16 -7.12 -11.04
CA ALA A 130 -2.74 -7.14 -11.40
C ALA A 130 -1.89 -6.23 -10.49
N VAL A 131 -2.35 -5.01 -10.22
CA VAL A 131 -1.71 -4.09 -9.27
C VAL A 131 -1.63 -4.72 -7.89
N SER A 132 -2.72 -5.35 -7.42
CA SER A 132 -2.73 -6.01 -6.12
C SER A 132 -1.76 -7.19 -6.07
N LEU A 133 -1.67 -8.02 -7.12
CA LEU A 133 -0.68 -9.10 -7.20
C LEU A 133 0.76 -8.57 -7.06
N VAL A 134 1.08 -7.43 -7.71
CA VAL A 134 2.38 -6.78 -7.55
C VAL A 134 2.57 -6.28 -6.11
N LYS A 135 1.57 -5.64 -5.49
CA LYS A 135 1.63 -5.20 -4.08
C LYS A 135 1.82 -6.36 -3.10
N MET A 136 1.14 -7.49 -3.35
CA MET A 136 1.34 -8.72 -2.58
C MET A 136 2.78 -9.22 -2.71
N ALA A 137 3.30 -9.27 -3.94
CA ALA A 137 4.68 -9.67 -4.20
C ALA A 137 5.69 -8.70 -3.57
N LEU A 138 5.44 -7.39 -3.57
CA LEU A 138 6.27 -6.37 -2.91
C LEU A 138 6.34 -6.61 -1.41
N GLY A 139 5.19 -6.75 -0.75
CA GLY A 139 5.13 -6.99 0.70
C GLY A 139 5.77 -8.32 1.08
N ALA A 140 5.50 -9.38 0.33
CA ALA A 140 6.11 -10.69 0.57
C ALA A 140 7.63 -10.67 0.33
N ASN A 141 8.11 -9.96 -0.70
CA ASN A 141 9.53 -9.79 -0.99
C ASN A 141 10.26 -9.00 0.11
N GLN A 142 9.62 -7.96 0.66
CA GLN A 142 10.14 -7.22 1.79
C GLN A 142 10.25 -8.11 3.04
N ILE A 143 9.19 -8.81 3.41
CA ILE A 143 9.20 -9.73 4.56
C ILE A 143 10.25 -10.83 4.38
N SER A 144 10.29 -11.45 3.20
CA SER A 144 11.25 -12.51 2.88
C SER A 144 12.71 -12.02 2.95
N SER A 145 13.00 -10.81 2.48
CA SER A 145 14.34 -10.23 2.57
C SER A 145 14.77 -9.96 4.01
N LEU A 146 13.83 -9.56 4.87
CA LEU A 146 14.09 -9.34 6.30
C LEU A 146 14.33 -10.66 7.04
N LEU A 147 13.56 -11.71 6.72
CA LEU A 147 13.74 -13.04 7.32
C LEU A 147 15.03 -13.72 6.86
N GLY A 148 15.39 -13.57 5.58
CA GLY A 148 16.60 -14.16 4.99
C GLY A 148 17.88 -13.37 5.24
N GLY A 149 17.79 -12.13 5.72
CA GLY A 149 18.93 -11.22 5.92
C GLY A 149 19.79 -11.50 7.16
N GLY A 150 19.45 -12.49 7.99
CA GLY A 150 20.24 -12.89 9.17
C GLY A 150 20.19 -11.93 10.37
N GLY A 151 19.56 -10.76 10.23
CA GLY A 151 19.34 -9.80 11.32
C GLY A 151 18.15 -10.13 12.21
N GLY A 152 18.15 -9.61 13.44
CA GLY A 152 17.00 -9.71 14.35
C GLY A 152 15.81 -8.89 13.86
N LEU A 153 14.59 -9.38 14.10
CA LEU A 153 13.37 -8.75 13.58
C LEU A 153 12.98 -7.47 14.35
N LEU A 154 13.55 -7.25 15.55
CA LEU A 154 13.28 -6.11 16.42
C LEU A 154 13.56 -4.76 15.75
N GLY A 155 14.65 -4.64 15.00
CA GLY A 155 14.98 -3.43 14.23
C GLY A 155 14.15 -3.26 12.96
N SER A 156 13.34 -4.25 12.59
CA SER A 156 12.66 -4.35 11.30
C SER A 156 11.13 -4.27 11.43
N VAL A 157 10.59 -3.98 12.62
CA VAL A 157 9.13 -3.97 12.88
C VAL A 157 8.38 -3.03 11.94
N GLY A 158 8.91 -1.83 11.68
CA GLY A 158 8.28 -0.87 10.76
C GLY A 158 8.16 -1.43 9.33
N ALA A 159 9.24 -2.03 8.82
CA ALA A 159 9.27 -2.64 7.51
C ALA A 159 8.39 -3.90 7.42
N LEU A 160 8.35 -4.72 8.47
CA LEU A 160 7.44 -5.87 8.56
C LEU A 160 5.98 -5.44 8.55
N THR A 161 5.65 -4.41 9.33
CA THR A 161 4.29 -3.84 9.40
C THR A 161 3.88 -3.27 8.04
N GLY A 162 4.76 -2.52 7.39
CA GLY A 162 4.55 -2.02 6.03
C GLY A 162 4.27 -3.15 5.03
N GLY A 163 5.16 -4.15 4.97
CA GLY A 163 4.99 -5.31 4.09
C GLY A 163 3.69 -6.08 4.33
N LEU A 164 3.32 -6.31 5.59
CA LEU A 164 2.07 -6.98 5.95
C LEU A 164 0.84 -6.14 5.60
N ASN A 165 0.89 -4.82 5.79
CA ASN A 165 -0.21 -3.92 5.39
C ASN A 165 -0.38 -3.85 3.88
N LEU A 166 0.72 -3.89 3.11
CA LEU A 166 0.66 -3.99 1.65
C LEU A 166 -0.04 -5.27 1.19
N MET A 167 0.32 -6.41 1.79
CA MET A 167 -0.34 -7.69 1.52
C MET A 167 -1.83 -7.66 1.92
N LYS A 168 -2.15 -7.09 3.09
CA LYS A 168 -3.52 -6.95 3.57
C LYS A 168 -4.37 -6.10 2.62
N GLY A 169 -3.84 -4.98 2.13
CA GLY A 169 -4.52 -4.12 1.17
C GLY A 169 -4.70 -4.75 -0.21
N ALA A 170 -3.79 -5.65 -0.61
CA ALA A 170 -3.86 -6.36 -1.88
C ALA A 170 -4.84 -7.55 -1.87
N LEU A 171 -5.02 -8.19 -0.71
CA LEU A 171 -5.84 -9.40 -0.56
C LEU A 171 -7.25 -9.32 -1.18
N PRO A 172 -8.05 -8.27 -0.92
CA PRO A 172 -9.45 -8.21 -1.37
C PRO A 172 -9.61 -8.26 -2.89
N ALA A 173 -8.62 -7.76 -3.64
CA ALA A 173 -8.66 -7.78 -5.09
C ALA A 173 -8.30 -9.16 -5.66
N ILE A 174 -7.40 -9.90 -4.98
CA ILE A 174 -6.81 -11.14 -5.50
C ILE A 174 -7.60 -12.38 -5.07
N GLY A 175 -7.94 -12.48 -3.78
CA GLY A 175 -8.64 -13.62 -3.21
C GLY A 175 -10.12 -13.32 -3.04
N GLY A 176 -10.97 -13.85 -3.90
CA GLY A 176 -12.39 -13.97 -3.56
C GLY A 176 -12.60 -15.07 -2.51
N GLY A 177 -13.60 -14.93 -1.64
CA GLY A 177 -14.04 -16.00 -0.72
C GLY A 177 -13.00 -16.41 0.33
N SER A 178 -12.75 -17.72 0.46
CA SER A 178 -11.96 -18.33 1.55
C SER A 178 -10.48 -17.95 1.57
N ALA A 179 -9.90 -17.61 0.42
CA ALA A 179 -8.50 -17.19 0.33
C ALA A 179 -8.27 -15.83 0.99
N ALA A 180 -9.21 -14.89 0.83
CA ALA A 180 -9.14 -13.61 1.53
C ALA A 180 -9.30 -13.77 3.03
N THR A 181 -10.25 -14.60 3.48
CA THR A 181 -10.44 -14.85 4.92
C THR A 181 -9.19 -15.47 5.55
N THR A 182 -8.65 -16.52 4.91
CA THR A 182 -7.45 -17.22 5.40
C THR A 182 -6.24 -16.30 5.42
N GLY A 183 -5.96 -15.61 4.32
CA GLY A 183 -4.83 -14.69 4.24
C GLY A 183 -4.97 -13.52 5.23
N ASN A 184 -6.18 -12.98 5.42
CA ASN A 184 -6.41 -11.89 6.38
C ASN A 184 -6.18 -12.34 7.83
N SER A 185 -6.60 -13.56 8.19
CA SER A 185 -6.31 -14.14 9.50
C SER A 185 -4.81 -14.34 9.71
N LEU A 186 -4.10 -14.90 8.73
CA LEU A 186 -2.64 -15.10 8.80
C LEU A 186 -1.90 -13.76 8.96
N ILE A 187 -2.23 -12.77 8.13
CA ILE A 187 -1.60 -11.45 8.16
C ILE A 187 -1.91 -10.72 9.46
N SER A 188 -3.15 -10.80 9.95
CA SER A 188 -3.54 -10.16 11.22
C SER A 188 -2.82 -10.80 12.42
N ASN A 189 -2.67 -12.12 12.43
CA ASN A 189 -1.89 -12.84 13.44
C ASN A 189 -0.40 -12.45 13.39
N ALA A 190 0.16 -12.35 12.19
CA ALA A 190 1.53 -11.89 12.00
C ALA A 190 1.71 -10.43 12.45
N LEU A 191 0.77 -9.53 12.13
CA LEU A 191 0.78 -8.14 12.60
C LEU A 191 0.73 -8.06 14.13
N ALA A 192 -0.13 -8.87 14.77
CA ALA A 192 -0.19 -8.95 16.22
C ALA A 192 1.13 -9.46 16.82
N GLY A 193 1.76 -10.43 16.18
CA GLY A 193 3.09 -10.91 16.53
C GLY A 193 4.16 -9.82 16.41
N VAL A 194 4.21 -9.13 15.26
CA VAL A 194 5.13 -8.00 15.02
C VAL A 194 4.92 -6.89 16.04
N GLY A 195 3.68 -6.60 16.44
CA GLY A 195 3.39 -5.66 17.52
C GLY A 195 4.00 -6.05 18.87
N LYS A 196 4.09 -7.37 19.17
CA LYS A 196 4.77 -7.88 20.37
C LYS A 196 6.29 -7.76 20.29
N LEU A 197 6.88 -7.73 19.09
CA LEU A 197 8.33 -7.50 18.95
C LEU A 197 8.74 -6.10 19.41
N SER A 198 7.90 -5.10 19.22
CA SER A 198 8.20 -3.75 19.71
C SER A 198 8.08 -3.60 21.24
N GLY A 199 7.61 -4.63 21.95
CA GLY A 199 7.37 -4.58 23.40
C GLY A 199 8.51 -5.13 24.26
N VAL A 200 8.38 -4.94 25.58
CA VAL A 200 9.29 -5.53 26.57
C VAL A 200 9.21 -7.06 26.46
N GLY A 201 10.31 -7.71 26.07
CA GLY A 201 10.36 -9.16 25.80
C GLY A 201 10.27 -9.56 24.32
N GLY A 202 10.33 -8.62 23.38
CA GLY A 202 10.22 -8.88 21.94
C GLY A 202 11.19 -9.94 21.39
N ALA A 203 12.38 -10.09 21.98
CA ALA A 203 13.35 -11.13 21.60
C ALA A 203 12.79 -12.56 21.80
N ALA A 204 11.99 -12.79 22.84
CA ALA A 204 11.36 -14.09 23.09
C ALA A 204 10.20 -14.38 22.14
N ALA A 205 9.57 -13.34 21.59
CA ALA A 205 8.50 -13.48 20.60
C ALA A 205 9.03 -13.74 19.18
N GLU A 206 10.32 -13.47 18.91
CA GLU A 206 10.91 -13.55 17.58
C GLU A 206 10.70 -14.92 16.88
N PRO A 207 10.90 -16.09 17.53
CA PRO A 207 10.68 -17.38 16.87
C PRO A 207 9.24 -17.60 16.43
N ALA A 208 8.28 -17.22 17.27
CA ALA A 208 6.85 -17.34 16.96
C ALA A 208 6.47 -16.44 15.78
N VAL A 209 6.99 -15.21 15.74
CA VAL A 209 6.73 -14.29 14.63
C VAL A 209 7.38 -14.75 13.34
N LYS A 210 8.59 -15.31 13.37
CA LYS A 210 9.21 -15.94 12.19
C LYS A 210 8.34 -17.07 11.63
N GLN A 211 7.76 -17.92 12.48
CA GLN A 211 6.84 -18.96 12.04
C GLN A 211 5.55 -18.39 11.41
N GLN A 212 4.95 -17.38 12.03
CA GLN A 212 3.75 -16.72 11.49
C GLN A 212 4.03 -16.06 10.13
N LEU A 213 5.16 -15.36 10.01
CA LEU A 213 5.60 -14.75 8.77
C LEU A 213 5.90 -15.82 7.70
N GLY A 214 6.49 -16.96 8.08
CA GLY A 214 6.65 -18.11 7.20
C GLY A 214 5.32 -18.62 6.64
N GLY A 215 4.28 -18.70 7.47
CA GLY A 215 2.93 -19.05 7.04
C GLY A 215 2.33 -18.04 6.05
N VAL A 216 2.49 -16.74 6.33
CA VAL A 216 2.07 -15.66 5.43
C VAL A 216 2.80 -15.71 4.08
N LEU A 217 4.11 -15.96 4.10
CA LEU A 217 4.92 -16.11 2.89
C LEU A 217 4.50 -17.35 2.10
N ASN A 218 4.29 -18.50 2.73
CA ASN A 218 3.82 -19.69 2.02
C ASN A 218 2.44 -19.47 1.37
N PHE A 219 1.53 -18.79 2.07
CA PHE A 219 0.25 -18.38 1.51
C PHE A 219 0.44 -17.49 0.27
N ALA A 220 1.30 -16.46 0.36
CA ALA A 220 1.58 -15.58 -0.77
C ALA A 220 2.26 -16.32 -1.94
N LYS A 221 3.15 -17.29 -1.67
CA LYS A 221 3.76 -18.14 -2.71
C LYS A 221 2.71 -18.94 -3.48
N GLY A 222 1.67 -19.44 -2.79
CA GLY A 222 0.58 -20.17 -3.42
C GLY A 222 -0.40 -19.30 -4.23
N LEU A 223 -0.41 -17.99 -3.97
CA LEU A 223 -1.27 -17.03 -4.65
C LEU A 223 -0.63 -16.41 -5.90
N LEU A 224 0.71 -16.37 -5.96
CA LEU A 224 1.52 -15.72 -6.99
C LEU A 224 2.14 -16.69 -7.97
#